data_AF-A0A6B3SQ40-F1
#
_entry.id   AF-A0A6B3SQ40-F1
#
_cell.length_a   1.000
_cell.length_b   1.000
_cell.length_c   1.000
_cell.angle_alpha   90.00
_cell.angle_beta   90.00
_cell.angle_gamma   90.00
#
_symmetry.space_group_name_H-M   'P 1'
#
loop_
_entity.id
_entity.type
_entity.pdbx_description
1 polymer ?
#
loop_
_entity_poly.entity_id
_entity_poly.type
_entity_poly.pdbx_seq_one_letter_code
_entity_poly.pdbx_strand_id
1 'polypeptide(L)'
;METSVHRGGIVFQHYCAQCHGVKGDGKGRMARLYDPRPANLMESDKNDDYKQLIIRLGGKAIGRSEFMPPWGAELTDEQTADVVAYLRSIHVDAHSAQ
;
A
#
# COMPACT_ATOMS: atom_id res chain seq x y z
N MET A 1 -6.12 11.50 14.08
CA MET A 1 -4.95 10.72 13.58
C MET A 1 -5.15 9.24 13.80
N GLU A 2 -5.55 8.80 14.99
CA GLU A 2 -5.84 7.37 15.27
C GLU A 2 -7.02 6.82 14.44
N THR A 3 -8.03 7.66 14.19
CA THR A 3 -9.19 7.34 13.35
C THR A 3 -8.85 7.11 11.87
N SER A 4 -7.98 7.94 11.27
CA SER A 4 -7.58 7.79 9.87
C SER A 4 -6.72 6.55 9.66
N VAL A 5 -5.82 6.24 10.61
CA VAL A 5 -5.03 5.00 10.59
C VAL A 5 -5.93 3.76 10.68
N HIS A 6 -6.93 3.78 11.56
CA HIS A 6 -7.87 2.68 11.69
C HIS A 6 -8.69 2.45 10.41
N ARG A 7 -9.29 3.50 9.84
CA ARG A 7 -10.04 3.41 8.57
C ARG A 7 -9.15 2.96 7.42
N GLY A 8 -7.93 3.49 7.35
CA GLY A 8 -6.93 3.11 6.37
C GLY A 8 -6.55 1.64 6.46
N GLY A 9 -6.42 1.12 7.68
CA GLY A 9 -6.19 -0.31 7.92
C GLY A 9 -7.32 -1.18 7.37
N ILE A 10 -8.59 -0.80 7.56
CA ILE A 10 -9.74 -1.53 7.01
C ILE A 10 -9.67 -1.59 5.49
N VAL A 11 -9.44 -0.44 4.84
CA VAL A 11 -9.31 -0.37 3.37
C VAL A 11 -8.12 -1.20 2.91
N PHE A 12 -6.97 -1.07 3.57
CA PHE A 12 -5.76 -1.83 3.23
C PHE A 12 -6.00 -3.35 3.30
N GLN A 13 -6.67 -3.85 4.34
CA GLN A 13 -6.96 -5.28 4.46
C GLN A 13 -7.85 -5.80 3.34
N HIS A 14 -8.82 -4.99 2.89
CA HIS A 14 -9.74 -5.39 1.83
C HIS A 14 -9.08 -5.36 0.43
N TYR A 15 -8.37 -4.28 0.12
CA TYR A 15 -7.90 -4.01 -1.25
C TYR A 15 -6.42 -4.37 -1.49
N CYS A 16 -5.56 -4.29 -0.47
CA CYS A 16 -4.10 -4.32 -0.65
C CYS A 16 -3.45 -5.59 -0.09
N ALA A 17 -3.92 -6.09 1.06
CA ALA A 17 -3.26 -7.15 1.82
C ALA A 17 -3.18 -8.49 1.09
N GLN A 18 -4.07 -8.76 0.13
CA GLN A 18 -4.03 -10.00 -0.65
C GLN A 18 -2.72 -10.15 -1.44
N CYS A 19 -2.15 -9.05 -1.91
CA CYS A 19 -0.88 -8.99 -2.63
C CYS A 19 0.26 -8.53 -1.73
N HIS A 20 0.07 -7.45 -0.97
CA HIS A 20 1.13 -6.85 -0.14
C HIS A 20 1.27 -7.43 1.27
N GLY A 21 0.44 -8.41 1.65
CA GLY A 21 0.46 -9.04 2.97
C GLY A 21 -0.32 -8.26 4.02
N VAL A 22 -0.86 -8.98 5.02
CA VAL A 22 -1.64 -8.40 6.12
C VAL A 22 -0.81 -7.36 6.91
N LYS A 23 0.51 -7.56 6.98
CA LYS A 23 1.47 -6.65 7.60
C LYS A 23 2.04 -5.60 6.65
N GLY A 24 1.74 -5.67 5.35
CA GLY A 24 2.40 -4.86 4.33
C GLY A 24 3.81 -5.33 3.95
N ASP A 25 4.21 -6.55 4.31
CA ASP A 25 5.56 -7.10 4.13
C ASP A 25 5.84 -7.70 2.73
N GLY A 26 4.93 -7.51 1.77
CA GLY A 26 5.03 -8.07 0.41
C GLY A 26 4.74 -9.58 0.35
N LYS A 27 4.28 -10.21 1.44
CA LYS A 27 4.05 -11.66 1.52
C LYS A 27 2.57 -12.03 1.49
N GLY A 28 1.78 -11.29 0.72
CA GLY A 28 0.37 -11.60 0.49
C GLY A 28 0.18 -12.99 -0.13
N ARG A 29 -1.00 -13.58 0.08
CA ARG A 29 -1.34 -14.91 -0.47
C ARG A 29 -1.18 -14.98 -2.00
N MET A 30 -1.41 -13.86 -2.69
CA MET A 30 -1.26 -13.73 -4.15
C MET A 30 0.15 -13.32 -4.58
N ALA A 31 1.04 -12.92 -3.65
CA ALA A 31 2.37 -12.43 -3.99
C ALA A 31 3.21 -13.43 -4.81
N ARG A 32 2.98 -14.73 -4.61
CA ARG A 32 3.68 -15.81 -5.32
C ARG A 32 3.27 -15.96 -6.78
N LEU A 33 2.18 -15.32 -7.20
CA LEU A 33 1.68 -15.39 -8.58
C LEU A 33 2.32 -14.36 -9.51
N TYR A 34 3.13 -13.44 -8.98
CA TYR A 34 3.67 -12.31 -9.72
C TYR A 34 5.19 -12.27 -9.64
N ASP A 35 5.82 -11.93 -10.77
CA ASP A 35 7.25 -11.68 -10.89
C ASP A 35 7.48 -10.34 -11.63
N PRO A 36 8.10 -9.32 -11.00
CA PRO A 36 8.59 -9.32 -9.61
C PRO A 36 7.45 -9.41 -8.59
N ARG A 37 7.76 -9.96 -7.41
CA ARG A 37 6.81 -10.00 -6.28
C ARG A 37 6.38 -8.59 -5.86
N PRO A 38 5.15 -8.42 -5.31
CA PRO A 38 4.72 -7.15 -4.73
C PRO A 38 5.72 -6.61 -3.70
N ALA A 39 5.91 -5.30 -3.69
CA ALA A 39 6.87 -4.63 -2.82
C ALA A 39 6.53 -4.82 -1.32
N ASN A 40 7.58 -4.86 -0.49
CA ASN A 40 7.48 -4.67 0.95
C ASN A 40 7.18 -3.19 1.22
N LEU A 41 5.96 -2.90 1.66
CA LEU A 41 5.49 -1.54 1.92
C LEU A 41 5.99 -1.00 3.27
N MET A 42 6.38 -1.88 4.19
CA MET A 42 6.96 -1.48 5.48
C MET A 42 8.33 -0.81 5.30
N GLU A 43 9.03 -1.11 4.20
CA GLU A 43 10.37 -0.58 3.87
C GLU A 43 10.31 0.40 2.68
N SER A 44 9.13 0.91 2.36
CA SER A 44 8.93 1.80 1.21
C SER A 44 9.54 3.18 1.44
N ASP A 45 10.54 3.51 0.63
CA ASP A 45 11.19 4.83 0.55
C ASP A 45 10.33 5.91 -0.14
N LYS A 46 9.10 5.57 -0.55
CA LYS A 46 8.24 6.47 -1.31
C LYS A 46 7.49 7.44 -0.42
N ASN A 47 7.40 8.69 -0.85
CA ASN A 47 6.62 9.72 -0.17
C ASN A 47 5.10 9.49 -0.33
N ASP A 48 4.32 10.28 0.40
CA ASP A 48 2.87 10.16 0.43
C ASP A 48 2.21 10.45 -0.92
N ASP A 49 2.70 11.46 -1.66
CA ASP A 49 2.16 11.80 -2.99
C ASP A 49 2.35 10.65 -3.98
N TYR A 50 3.50 9.98 -3.94
CA TYR A 50 3.75 8.80 -4.76
C TYR A 50 2.79 7.65 -4.38
N LYS A 51 2.57 7.44 -3.08
CA LYS A 51 1.64 6.41 -2.58
C LYS A 51 0.20 6.71 -3.00
N GLN A 52 -0.25 7.97 -2.90
CA GLN A 52 -1.55 8.42 -3.41
C GLN A 52 -1.67 8.12 -4.92
N LEU A 53 -0.65 8.52 -5.69
CA LEU A 53 -0.65 8.38 -7.14
C LEU A 53 -0.74 6.92 -7.58
N ILE A 54 0.10 6.04 -7.02
CA ILE A 54 0.12 4.62 -7.39
C ILE A 54 -1.14 3.88 -6.96
N ILE A 55 -1.76 4.24 -5.82
CA ILE A 55 -3.03 3.64 -5.39
C ILE A 55 -4.13 4.01 -6.40
N ARG A 56 -4.19 5.28 -6.82
CA ARG A 56 -5.26 5.75 -7.73
C ARG A 56 -5.08 5.27 -9.16
N LEU A 57 -3.86 5.34 -9.69
CA LEU A 57 -3.58 5.05 -11.10
C LEU A 57 -3.12 3.61 -11.37
N GLY A 58 -2.81 2.85 -10.32
CA GLY A 58 -2.23 1.52 -10.44
C GLY A 58 -0.76 1.57 -10.86
N GLY A 59 -0.12 0.41 -10.91
CA GLY A 59 1.31 0.32 -11.17
C GLY A 59 1.66 0.65 -12.61
N LYS A 60 0.89 0.14 -13.60
CA LYS A 60 1.17 0.32 -15.03
C LYS A 60 1.32 1.79 -15.44
N ALA A 61 0.40 2.64 -14.95
CA ALA A 61 0.34 4.05 -15.32
C ALA A 61 1.58 4.85 -14.90
N ILE A 62 2.36 4.35 -13.94
CA ILE A 62 3.55 5.02 -13.42
C ILE A 62 4.83 4.18 -13.59
N GLY A 63 4.84 3.24 -14.54
CA GLY A 63 6.02 2.43 -14.85
C GLY A 63 6.37 1.38 -13.79
N ARG A 64 5.37 0.90 -13.04
CA ARG A 64 5.47 -0.23 -12.09
C ARG A 64 4.69 -1.43 -12.61
N SER A 65 4.58 -2.47 -11.78
CA SER A 65 3.90 -3.72 -12.13
C SER A 65 2.51 -3.48 -12.71
N GLU A 66 2.21 -4.09 -13.85
CA GLU A 66 0.89 -4.00 -14.48
C GLU A 66 -0.21 -4.72 -13.70
N PHE A 67 0.18 -5.60 -12.77
CA PHE A 67 -0.73 -6.35 -11.91
C PHE A 67 -1.20 -5.56 -10.68
N MET A 68 -0.64 -4.38 -10.42
CA MET A 68 -1.18 -3.48 -9.41
C MET A 68 -2.34 -2.67 -10.04
N PRO A 69 -3.61 -2.99 -9.70
CA PRO A 69 -4.75 -2.34 -10.32
C PRO A 69 -4.87 -0.86 -9.89
N PRO A 70 -5.48 -0.02 -10.74
CA PRO A 70 -5.92 1.31 -10.32
C PRO A 70 -7.13 1.20 -9.38
N TRP A 71 -7.15 2.02 -8.31
CA TRP A 71 -8.28 2.08 -7.38
C TRP A 71 -8.98 3.44 -7.36
N GLY A 72 -8.65 4.35 -8.28
CA GLY A 72 -9.19 5.71 -8.29
C GLY A 72 -10.69 5.82 -8.61
N ALA A 73 -11.33 4.76 -9.12
CA ALA A 73 -12.77 4.71 -9.36
C ALA A 73 -13.53 4.08 -8.17
N GLU A 74 -12.85 3.28 -7.36
CA GLU A 74 -13.41 2.51 -6.26
C GLU A 74 -13.20 3.18 -4.90
N LEU A 75 -12.06 3.85 -4.71
CA LEU A 75 -11.68 4.52 -3.48
C LEU A 75 -11.85 6.03 -3.60
N THR A 76 -12.45 6.64 -2.58
CA THR A 76 -12.50 8.10 -2.46
C THR A 76 -11.11 8.67 -2.15
N ASP A 77 -10.95 9.98 -2.34
CA ASP A 77 -9.73 10.71 -1.97
C ASP A 77 -9.43 10.55 -0.47
N GLU A 78 -10.46 10.57 0.37
CA GLU A 78 -10.33 10.35 1.82
C GLU A 78 -9.87 8.92 2.13
N GLN A 79 -10.47 7.90 1.50
CA GLN A 79 -10.05 6.51 1.71
C GLN A 79 -8.60 6.27 1.26
N THR A 80 -8.20 6.90 0.15
CA THR A 80 -6.82 6.82 -0.34
C THR A 80 -5.86 7.47 0.67
N ALA A 81 -6.21 8.66 1.17
CA ALA A 81 -5.43 9.35 2.20
C ALA A 81 -5.34 8.57 3.52
N ASP A 82 -6.44 7.93 3.94
CA ASP A 82 -6.47 7.05 5.11
C ASP A 82 -5.53 5.85 4.94
N VAL A 83 -5.50 5.21 3.75
CA VAL A 83 -4.55 4.12 3.45
C VAL A 83 -3.11 4.63 3.56
N VAL A 84 -2.80 5.80 3.00
CA VAL A 84 -1.45 6.37 3.13
C VAL A 84 -1.09 6.66 4.59
N ALA A 85 -2.05 7.12 5.41
CA ALA A 85 -1.85 7.27 6.85
C ALA A 85 -1.56 5.94 7.55
N TYR A 86 -2.26 4.87 7.19
CA TYR A 86 -1.97 3.52 7.68
C TYR A 86 -0.57 3.05 7.25
N LEU A 87 -0.18 3.27 6.00
CA LEU A 87 1.16 2.90 5.51
C LEU A 87 2.29 3.59 6.29
N ARG A 88 2.10 4.85 6.70
CA ARG A 88 3.06 5.53 7.60
C ARG A 88 3.15 4.85 8.97
N SER A 89 2.03 4.37 9.51
CA SER A 89 2.00 3.76 10.85
C SER A 89 2.65 2.38 10.93
N ILE A 90 2.77 1.68 9.80
CA ILE A 90 3.41 0.34 9.72
C ILE A 90 4.83 0.40 9.15
N HIS A 91 5.30 1.59 8.75
CA HIS A 91 6.64 1.78 8.22
C HIS A 91 7.66 1.45 9.31
N VAL A 92 8.65 0.63 8.97
CA VAL A 92 9.78 0.38 9.86
C VAL A 92 10.88 1.35 9.50
N ASP A 93 11.14 2.30 10.40
CA ASP A 93 12.31 3.15 10.25
C ASP A 93 13.55 2.30 10.49
N ALA A 94 14.53 2.39 9.57
CA ALA A 94 15.81 1.69 9.67
C ALA A 94 16.62 2.03 10.94
N HIS A 95 16.13 2.97 11.77
CA HIS A 95 16.71 3.38 13.05
C HIS A 95 16.06 2.72 14.27
N SER A 96 14.96 1.97 14.13
CA SER A 96 14.25 1.38 15.27
C SER A 96 14.65 -0.07 15.60
N ALA A 97 15.64 -0.62 14.90
CA ALA A 97 16.34 -1.83 15.30
C ALA A 97 17.70 -1.44 15.94
N GLN A 98 17.69 -1.09 17.23
CA GLN A 98 18.85 -1.20 18.11
C GLN A 98 18.51 -2.20 19.21
#